data_AF-A0A645CZ79-F1
#
_entry.id   AF-A0A645CZ79-F1
#
_cell.length_a   1.000
_cell.length_b   1.000
_cell.length_c   1.000
_cell.angle_alpha   90.00
_cell.angle_beta   90.00
_cell.angle_gamma   90.00
#
_symmetry.space_group_name_H-M   'P 1'
#
loop_
_entity.id
_entity.type
_entity.pdbx_description
1 polymer ?
#
loop_
_entity_poly.entity_id
_entity_poly.type
_entity_poly.pdbx_seq_one_letter_code
_entity_poly.pdbx_strand_id
1 'polypeptide(L)'
;MNKDEILAKSRKENKDERDLFIGKTANENAYVAVTLVFSLLSIVLFLQKLIFDTAFADYRVFVLALLIGSSGQSVTTYYYDRQRKSILIEAFLEIIGAIACLISIIASGMGWI
;
A
#
# COMPACT_ATOMS: atom_id res chain seq x y z
N MET A 1 -46.36 -7.91 -2.89
CA MET A 1 -45.12 -7.27 -3.42
C MET A 1 -45.19 -7.34 -4.94
N ASN A 2 -45.12 -6.19 -5.62
CA ASN A 2 -45.43 -6.13 -7.05
C ASN A 2 -44.20 -6.56 -7.89
N LYS A 3 -44.40 -7.28 -9.00
CA LYS A 3 -43.30 -7.84 -9.81
C LYS A 3 -42.33 -6.77 -10.30
N ASP A 4 -42.86 -5.58 -10.60
CA ASP A 4 -42.07 -4.44 -11.06
C ASP A 4 -41.19 -3.83 -9.95
N GLU A 5 -41.65 -3.85 -8.69
CA GLU A 5 -40.84 -3.43 -7.54
C GLU A 5 -39.68 -4.40 -7.30
N ILE A 6 -39.91 -5.70 -7.46
CA ILE A 6 -38.88 -6.75 -7.33
C ILE A 6 -37.81 -6.58 -8.41
N LEU A 7 -38.23 -6.34 -9.65
CA LEU A 7 -37.31 -6.12 -10.77
C LEU A 7 -36.52 -4.82 -10.63
N ALA A 8 -37.15 -3.74 -10.16
CA ALA A 8 -36.48 -2.47 -9.90
C ALA A 8 -35.44 -2.60 -8.78
N LYS A 9 -35.79 -3.29 -7.69
CA LYS A 9 -34.86 -3.55 -6.57
C LYS A 9 -33.67 -4.38 -7.02
N SER A 10 -33.91 -5.48 -7.75
CA SER A 10 -32.84 -6.35 -8.27
C SER A 10 -31.89 -5.62 -9.23
N ARG A 11 -32.41 -4.77 -10.13
CA ARG A 11 -31.56 -3.97 -11.03
C ARG A 11 -30.69 -2.97 -10.28
N LYS A 12 -31.22 -2.38 -9.20
CA LYS A 12 -30.49 -1.45 -8.36
C LYS A 12 -29.37 -2.15 -7.59
N GLU A 13 -29.68 -3.26 -6.92
CA GLU A 13 -28.69 -4.07 -6.18
C GLU A 13 -27.56 -4.54 -7.11
N ASN A 14 -27.88 -5.01 -8.31
CA ASN A 14 -26.89 -5.47 -9.28
C ASN A 14 -25.99 -4.32 -9.80
N LYS A 15 -26.53 -3.11 -9.95
CA LYS A 15 -25.74 -1.92 -10.29
C LYS A 15 -24.80 -1.55 -9.13
N ASP A 16 -25.31 -1.54 -7.90
CA ASP A 16 -24.54 -1.20 -6.71
C ASP A 16 -23.38 -2.20 -6.49
N GLU A 17 -23.61 -3.49 -6.68
CA GLU A 17 -22.57 -4.53 -6.63
C GLU A 17 -21.50 -4.35 -7.72
N ARG A 18 -21.93 -4.04 -8.95
CA ARG A 18 -21.01 -3.79 -10.06
C ARG A 18 -20.14 -2.57 -9.81
N ASP A 19 -20.73 -1.47 -9.36
CA ASP A 19 -20.00 -0.23 -9.11
C ASP A 19 -19.02 -0.41 -7.92
N LEU A 20 -19.38 -1.19 -6.90
CA LEU A 20 -18.47 -1.61 -5.82
C LEU A 20 -17.31 -2.49 -6.34
N PHE A 21 -17.59 -3.43 -7.24
CA PHE A 21 -16.57 -4.27 -7.86
C PHE A 21 -15.57 -3.44 -8.68
N ILE A 22 -16.06 -2.53 -9.54
CA ILE A 22 -15.21 -1.61 -10.32
C ILE A 22 -14.33 -0.79 -9.38
N GLY A 23 -14.89 -0.25 -8.31
CA GLY A 23 -14.14 0.53 -7.33
C GLY A 23 -13.03 -0.27 -6.65
N LYS A 24 -13.31 -1.51 -6.24
CA LYS A 24 -12.31 -2.43 -5.66
C LYS A 24 -11.19 -2.74 -6.64
N THR A 25 -11.53 -3.14 -7.86
CA THR A 25 -10.54 -3.46 -8.90
C THR A 25 -9.70 -2.24 -9.28
N ALA A 26 -10.28 -1.05 -9.35
CA ALA A 26 -9.54 0.17 -9.60
C ALA A 26 -8.54 0.46 -8.47
N ASN A 27 -8.95 0.27 -7.21
CA ASN A 27 -8.07 0.46 -6.06
C ASN A 27 -6.93 -0.58 -6.01
N GLU A 28 -7.22 -1.86 -6.33
CA GLU A 28 -6.20 -2.91 -6.45
C GLU A 28 -5.20 -2.60 -7.56
N ASN A 29 -5.67 -2.18 -8.74
CA ASN A 29 -4.80 -1.80 -9.85
C ASN A 29 -3.94 -0.57 -9.50
N ALA A 30 -4.54 0.42 -8.83
CA ALA A 30 -3.81 1.60 -8.37
C ALA A 30 -2.74 1.23 -7.34
N TYR A 31 -3.07 0.36 -6.38
CA TYR A 31 -2.12 -0.16 -5.40
C TYR A 31 -0.94 -0.84 -6.09
N VAL A 32 -1.20 -1.77 -7.02
CA VAL A 32 -0.14 -2.47 -7.77
C VAL A 32 0.74 -1.50 -8.56
N ALA A 33 0.12 -0.54 -9.26
CA ALA A 33 0.86 0.45 -10.05
C ALA A 33 1.74 1.35 -9.17
N VAL A 34 1.22 1.86 -8.06
CA VAL A 34 1.96 2.72 -7.12
C VAL A 34 3.10 1.93 -6.46
N THR A 35 2.84 0.71 -6.01
CA THR A 35 3.85 -0.18 -5.42
C THR A 35 4.97 -0.45 -6.41
N LEU A 36 4.66 -0.71 -7.68
CA LEU A 36 5.67 -0.92 -8.71
C LEU A 36 6.53 0.34 -8.92
N VAL A 37 5.90 1.51 -9.05
CA VAL A 37 6.62 2.78 -9.27
C VAL A 37 7.53 3.11 -8.08
N PHE A 38 7.03 3.02 -6.85
CA PHE A 38 7.83 3.31 -5.66
C PHE A 38 8.92 2.27 -5.42
N SER A 39 8.70 1.01 -5.79
CA SER A 39 9.75 -0.03 -5.73
C SER A 39 10.88 0.30 -6.70
N LEU A 40 10.55 0.66 -7.94
CA LEU A 40 11.54 1.05 -8.94
C LEU A 40 12.31 2.31 -8.51
N LEU A 41 11.63 3.34 -8.02
CA LEU A 41 12.28 4.56 -7.54
C LEU A 41 13.19 4.29 -6.35
N SER A 42 12.77 3.46 -5.39
CA SER A 42 13.59 3.06 -4.25
C SER A 42 14.89 2.39 -4.71
N ILE A 43 14.80 1.43 -5.64
CA ILE A 43 15.96 0.68 -6.14
C ILE A 43 16.89 1.61 -6.94
N VAL A 44 16.34 2.38 -7.88
CA VAL A 44 17.14 3.24 -8.77
C VAL A 44 17.86 4.32 -7.96
N LEU A 45 17.18 4.99 -7.03
CA LEU A 45 17.79 6.04 -6.20
C LEU A 45 18.78 5.48 -5.19
N PHE A 46 18.53 4.29 -4.64
CA PHE A 46 19.50 3.60 -3.79
C PHE A 46 20.79 3.30 -4.57
N LEU A 47 20.67 2.72 -5.76
CA LEU A 47 21.82 2.44 -6.63
C LEU A 47 22.53 3.73 -7.05
N GLN A 48 21.79 4.79 -7.35
CA GLN A 48 22.35 6.10 -7.67
C GLN A 48 23.20 6.63 -6.50
N LYS A 49 22.65 6.63 -5.28
CA LYS A 49 23.38 7.05 -4.07
C LYS A 49 24.60 6.17 -3.80
N LEU A 50 24.49 4.85 -4.02
CA LEU A 50 25.58 3.91 -3.80
C LEU A 50 26.76 4.12 -4.77
N ILE A 51 26.48 4.42 -6.05
CA ILE A 51 27.50 4.53 -7.10
C ILE A 51 28.08 5.96 -7.18
N PHE A 52 27.24 6.99 -7.06
CA PHE A 52 27.61 8.38 -7.33
C PHE A 52 27.71 9.25 -6.06
N ASP A 53 27.51 8.66 -4.88
CA ASP A 53 27.39 9.33 -3.57
C ASP A 53 26.37 10.49 -3.52
N THR A 54 25.55 10.60 -4.56
CA THR A 54 24.51 11.60 -4.72
C THR A 54 23.33 10.93 -5.40
N ALA A 55 22.13 11.33 -5.03
CA ALA A 55 20.91 10.86 -5.67
C ALA A 55 19.98 12.04 -5.92
N PHE A 56 19.14 11.92 -6.94
CA PHE A 56 18.15 12.96 -7.26
C PHE A 56 17.19 13.23 -6.09
N ALA A 57 16.81 12.18 -5.37
CA ALA A 57 15.96 12.23 -4.19
C ALA A 57 16.38 11.15 -3.19
N ASP A 58 15.97 11.32 -1.93
CA ASP A 58 16.21 10.33 -0.88
C ASP A 58 15.34 9.08 -1.13
N TYR A 59 15.99 7.95 -1.44
CA TYR A 59 15.31 6.68 -1.71
C TYR A 59 14.45 6.21 -0.52
N ARG A 60 14.82 6.61 0.72
CA ARG A 60 14.12 6.20 1.94
C ARG A 60 12.67 6.69 1.96
N VAL A 61 12.36 7.82 1.32
CA VAL A 61 10.98 8.34 1.24
C VAL A 61 10.08 7.39 0.47
N PHE A 62 10.58 6.78 -0.61
CA PHE A 62 9.84 5.81 -1.41
C PHE A 62 9.74 4.46 -0.68
N VAL A 63 10.80 4.04 0.01
CA VAL A 63 10.77 2.86 0.89
C VAL A 63 9.73 3.01 2.00
N LEU A 64 9.66 4.18 2.63
CA LEU A 64 8.67 4.47 3.66
C LEU A 64 7.24 4.35 3.11
N ALA A 65 6.99 4.91 1.92
CA ALA A 65 5.68 4.81 1.28
C ALA A 65 5.29 3.36 0.95
N LEU A 66 6.24 2.52 0.51
CA LEU A 66 6.03 1.09 0.32
C LEU A 66 5.67 0.39 1.64
N LEU A 67 6.42 0.63 2.72
CA LEU A 67 6.17 -0.01 4.02
C LEU A 67 4.81 0.38 4.59
N ILE A 68 4.38 1.64 4.44
CA ILE A 68 3.05 2.10 4.84
C ILE A 68 1.97 1.43 3.98
N GLY A 69 2.16 1.38 2.66
CA GLY A 69 1.21 0.75 1.74
C GLY A 69 1.04 -0.74 2.01
N SER A 70 2.15 -1.48 2.15
CA SER A 70 2.14 -2.91 2.42
C SER A 70 1.58 -3.22 3.80
N SER A 71 1.95 -2.47 4.85
CA SER A 71 1.34 -2.68 6.18
C SER A 71 -0.17 -2.47 6.19
N GLY A 72 -0.67 -1.47 5.47
CA GLY A 72 -2.11 -1.28 5.27
C GLY A 72 -2.78 -2.49 4.61
N GLN A 73 -2.17 -3.05 3.56
CA GLN A 73 -2.66 -4.24 2.88
C GLN A 73 -2.60 -5.49 3.78
N SER A 74 -1.48 -5.70 4.46
CA SER A 74 -1.25 -6.84 5.35
C SER A 74 -2.23 -6.83 6.54
N VAL A 75 -2.39 -5.69 7.21
CA VAL A 75 -3.37 -5.53 8.31
C VAL A 75 -4.80 -5.80 7.83
N THR A 76 -5.17 -5.23 6.68
CA THR A 76 -6.50 -5.43 6.10
C THR A 76 -6.74 -6.89 5.75
N THR A 77 -5.75 -7.53 5.10
CA THR A 77 -5.84 -8.95 4.73
C THR A 77 -5.96 -9.84 5.96
N TYR A 78 -5.16 -9.57 7.00
CA TYR A 78 -5.24 -10.32 8.25
C TYR A 78 -6.59 -10.13 8.96
N TYR A 79 -7.17 -8.93 8.92
CA TYR A 79 -8.47 -8.67 9.53
C TYR A 79 -9.57 -9.58 8.95
N TYR A 80 -9.54 -9.80 7.62
CA TYR A 80 -10.50 -10.64 6.90
C TYR A 80 -10.08 -12.12 6.83
N ASP A 81 -8.79 -12.45 6.94
CA ASP A 81 -8.25 -13.81 6.98
C ASP A 81 -7.38 -14.03 8.23
N ARG A 82 -8.04 -14.11 9.39
CA ARG A 82 -7.38 -14.24 10.71
C ARG A 82 -6.64 -15.55 10.93
N GLN A 83 -6.83 -16.55 10.06
CA GLN A 83 -6.18 -17.85 10.19
C GLN A 83 -4.70 -17.78 9.80
N ARG A 84 -4.33 -16.83 8.93
CA ARG A 84 -2.96 -16.63 8.46
C ARG A 84 -2.17 -15.72 9.39
N LYS A 85 -1.75 -16.26 10.54
CA LYS A 85 -0.93 -15.53 11.52
C LYS A 85 0.39 -14.97 10.96
N SER A 86 0.92 -15.55 9.88
CA SER A 86 2.09 -15.04 9.18
C SER A 86 1.90 -13.61 8.66
N ILE A 87 0.69 -13.27 8.21
CA ILE A 87 0.36 -11.93 7.69
C ILE A 87 0.39 -10.88 8.81
N LEU A 88 0.01 -11.27 10.03
CA LEU A 88 0.12 -10.38 11.18
C LEU A 88 1.58 -10.09 11.55
N ILE A 89 2.46 -11.10 11.44
CA ILE A 89 3.90 -10.93 11.68
C ILE A 89 4.50 -10.02 10.61
N GLU A 90 4.15 -10.24 9.34
CA GLU A 90 4.55 -9.40 8.22
C GLU A 90 4.11 -7.94 8.44
N ALA A 91 2.84 -7.70 8.73
CA ALA A 91 2.32 -6.36 9.05
C ALA A 91 3.10 -5.69 10.19
N PHE A 92 3.42 -6.44 11.25
CA PHE A 92 4.18 -5.92 12.37
C PHE A 92 5.62 -5.54 11.99
N LEU A 93 6.30 -6.37 11.19
CA LEU A 93 7.64 -6.09 10.69
C LEU A 93 7.64 -4.88 9.75
N GLU A 94 6.63 -4.75 8.88
CA GLU A 94 6.45 -3.60 7.99
C GLU A 94 6.26 -2.30 8.77
N ILE A 95 5.45 -2.32 9.83
CA ILE A 95 5.24 -1.15 10.71
C ILE A 95 6.53 -0.76 11.43
N ILE A 96 7.25 -1.73 12.01
CA ILE A 96 8.55 -1.47 12.64
C ILE A 96 9.53 -0.90 11.61
N GLY A 97 9.57 -1.49 10.42
CA GLY A 97 10.39 -1.01 9.32
C GLY A 97 10.06 0.43 8.94
N ALA A 98 8.76 0.77 8.85
CA ALA A 98 8.31 2.12 8.54
C ALA A 98 8.75 3.13 9.61
N ILE A 99 8.61 2.77 10.89
CA ILE A 99 9.06 3.61 12.00
C ILE A 99 10.58 3.81 11.96
N ALA A 100 11.35 2.73 11.78
CA ALA A 100 12.80 2.81 11.68
C ALA A 100 13.26 3.66 10.48
N CYS A 101 12.59 3.49 9.33
CA CYS A 101 12.85 4.27 8.13
C CYS A 101 12.55 5.76 8.36
N LEU A 102 11.41 6.09 8.98
CA LEU A 102 11.05 7.46 9.34
C LEU A 102 12.08 8.09 10.29
N ILE A 103 12.49 7.36 11.33
CA ILE A 103 13.52 7.80 12.26
C ILE A 103 14.83 8.08 11.51
N SER A 104 15.23 7.21 10.59
CA SER A 104 16.45 7.41 9.77
C SER A 104 16.37 8.68 8.92
N ILE A 105 15.23 8.94 8.26
CA ILE A 105 15.01 10.16 7.48
C ILE A 105 15.12 11.40 8.38
N ILE A 106 14.43 11.41 9.51
CA ILE A 106 14.42 12.53 10.46
C ILE A 106 15.83 12.76 11.02
N ALA A 107 16.49 11.70 11.48
CA ALA A 107 17.79 11.81 12.12
C ALA A 107 18.87 12.32 11.15
N SER A 108 18.84 11.89 9.87
CA SER A 108 19.70 12.47 8.84
C SER A 108 19.36 13.93 8.53
N GLY A 109 18.07 14.30 8.48
CA GLY A 109 17.66 15.68 8.28
C GLY A 109 18.07 16.62 9.43
N MET A 110 18.18 16.09 10.65
CA MET A 110 18.64 16.80 11.84
C MET A 110 20.17 16.76 12.04
N GLY A 111 20.91 16.02 11.21
CA GLY A 111 22.35 15.84 11.33
C GLY A 111 22.78 15.00 12.54
N TRP A 112 21.89 14.15 13.06
CA TRP A 112 22.18 13.23 14.16
C TRP A 112 22.98 11.99 13.72
N ILE A 113 22.85 11.64 12.44
CA ILE A 113 23.56 10.56 11.72
C ILE A 113 23.82 11.00 10.28
#